data_AF-A0A1A8N617-F1
#
_entry.id   AF-A0A1A8N617-F1
#
_cell.length_a   1.000
_cell.length_b   1.000
_cell.length_c   1.000
_cell.angle_alpha   90.00
_cell.angle_beta   90.00
_cell.angle_gamma   90.00
#
_symmetry.space_group_name_H-M   'P 1'
#
loop_
_entity.id
_entity.type
_entity.pdbx_description
1 polymer ?
#
loop_
_entity_poly.entity_id
_entity_poly.type
_entity_poly.pdbx_seq_one_letter_code
_entity_poly.pdbx_strand_id
1 'polypeptide(L)'
;MLRAGRMEEFVTEEDEEEPWYDQRDLEQDLHLAAELGKTLLERNKELEDSLQHMYINNEEQVHEIEHLSKQLETLRDMNEQHAKVYEQLDVTARELEITNEKLVLESKTAQQKIDRLTGTMESLQGLVDSLTARVEELRMLEELRVHREKKEHRKTIHSFPCLKELCSAPRYEDGFLLANPGSVDLVERQPMDEENERLRDIVSSLHSAMASERSKRESAERECAAVLQEFERLEQRLLGAEGCQLRVQELEAELQEMQQLRKSRASLIEDGLETLLSDGPEMDTPEDGTGLDQGGEGDAGGAGQQGGPVRKSCSDTALNAISAPSGRRQAGYSLHANGTRKRGMSILREVDEQYHTLLEKYEELLGKCRRHEESLCHAEVQTSRPVSRDPSMKEYSMIPVEPSTSGASAAIATLPTPPQTPSTPEALEGISRQVEQVDRRLSQNTPEYKALFKEIFSRLQKTKRDVNSSKSRKTK
;
A
#
# COMPACT_ATOMS: atom_id res chain seq x y z
N MET A 1 -15.05 -11.81 -132.87
CA MET A 1 -15.75 -10.52 -132.74
C MET A 1 -15.36 -9.91 -131.41
N LEU A 2 -14.95 -8.65 -131.45
CA LEU A 2 -14.34 -7.88 -130.38
C LEU A 2 -15.30 -7.63 -129.21
N ARG A 3 -14.79 -7.71 -127.97
CA ARG A 3 -14.87 -6.59 -127.03
C ARG A 3 -13.80 -6.73 -125.96
N ALA A 4 -12.71 -5.98 -126.13
CA ALA A 4 -11.79 -5.67 -125.07
C ALA A 4 -12.53 -4.76 -124.06
N GLY A 5 -12.81 -5.30 -122.88
CA GLY A 5 -13.18 -4.50 -121.72
C GLY A 5 -11.95 -3.76 -121.26
N ARG A 6 -11.98 -2.44 -121.41
CA ARG A 6 -11.02 -1.48 -120.87
C ARG A 6 -10.89 -1.75 -119.36
N MET A 7 -9.75 -2.28 -118.92
CA MET A 7 -9.32 -2.12 -117.52
C MET A 7 -9.12 -0.63 -117.32
N GLU A 8 -9.99 -0.01 -116.54
CA GLU A 8 -9.70 1.29 -115.95
C GLU A 8 -8.45 1.10 -115.09
N GLU A 9 -7.40 1.84 -115.42
CA GLU A 9 -6.26 2.06 -114.54
C GLU A 9 -6.84 2.47 -113.19
N PHE A 10 -6.67 1.62 -112.18
CA PHE A 10 -6.64 2.07 -110.80
C PHE A 10 -5.42 3.00 -110.73
N VAL A 11 -5.66 4.28 -111.03
CA VAL A 11 -4.80 5.36 -110.57
C VAL A 11 -4.75 5.15 -109.07
N THR A 12 -3.62 4.67 -108.59
CA THR A 12 -3.23 4.84 -107.20
C THR A 12 -3.38 6.33 -106.96
N GLU A 13 -4.46 6.73 -106.28
CA GLU A 13 -4.64 8.03 -105.64
C GLU A 13 -3.60 8.16 -104.50
N GLU A 14 -2.34 7.92 -104.83
CA GLU A 14 -1.17 8.06 -103.97
C GLU A 14 -0.41 9.36 -104.30
N ASP A 15 -0.85 10.11 -105.32
CA ASP A 15 -0.22 11.35 -105.81
C ASP A 15 -1.12 12.60 -105.72
N GLU A 16 -2.18 12.59 -104.90
CA GLU A 16 -2.80 13.83 -104.43
C GLU A 16 -2.28 14.13 -103.02
N GLU A 17 -1.03 14.60 -102.93
CA GLU A 17 -0.56 15.33 -101.74
C GLU A 17 -1.43 16.59 -101.61
N GLU A 18 -2.54 16.48 -100.87
CA GLU A 18 -3.46 17.57 -100.56
C GLU A 18 -2.67 18.78 -100.00
N PRO A 19 -2.55 19.91 -100.72
CA PRO A 19 -1.76 21.07 -100.28
C PRO A 19 -2.43 21.91 -99.18
N TRP A 20 -3.37 21.34 -98.42
CA TRP A 20 -4.29 22.09 -97.57
C TRP A 20 -3.75 22.45 -96.18
N TYR A 21 -2.44 22.32 -95.96
CA TYR A 21 -1.75 22.93 -94.83
C TYR A 21 -0.46 23.57 -95.30
N ASP A 22 -0.33 24.88 -95.12
CA ASP A 22 0.96 25.55 -95.25
C ASP A 22 1.93 24.88 -94.28
N GLN A 23 3.07 24.39 -94.77
CA GLN A 23 4.02 23.61 -93.95
C GLN A 23 4.47 24.35 -92.67
N ARG A 24 4.45 25.69 -92.70
CA ARG A 24 4.75 26.55 -91.56
C ARG A 24 3.67 26.52 -90.48
N ASP A 25 2.41 26.36 -90.86
CA ASP A 25 1.29 26.32 -89.91
C ASP A 25 1.25 24.96 -89.20
N LEU A 26 1.55 23.89 -89.93
CA LEU A 26 1.77 22.56 -89.34
C LEU A 26 2.95 22.56 -88.35
N GLU A 27 4.05 23.24 -88.68
CA GLU A 27 5.20 23.41 -87.78
C GLU A 27 4.82 24.19 -86.51
N GLN A 28 4.02 25.25 -86.63
CA GLN A 28 3.52 26.04 -85.50
C GLN A 28 2.57 25.24 -84.59
N ASP A 29 1.63 24.51 -85.17
CA ASP A 29 0.70 23.65 -84.41
C ASP A 29 1.45 22.51 -83.71
N LEU A 30 2.46 21.93 -84.35
CA LEU A 30 3.32 20.92 -83.74
C LEU A 30 4.13 21.49 -82.57
N HIS A 31 4.67 22.70 -82.72
CA HIS A 31 5.36 23.40 -81.63
C HIS A 31 4.40 23.68 -80.46
N LEU A 32 3.19 24.18 -80.73
CA LEU A 32 2.19 24.43 -79.69
C LEU A 32 1.76 23.13 -78.98
N ALA A 33 1.55 22.05 -79.73
CA ALA A 33 1.24 20.74 -79.16
C ALA A 33 2.39 20.22 -78.27
N ALA A 34 3.64 20.44 -78.69
CA ALA A 34 4.81 20.09 -77.90
C ALA A 34 4.93 20.95 -76.62
N GLU A 35 4.65 22.25 -76.69
CA GLU A 35 4.62 23.15 -75.53
C GLU A 35 3.53 22.73 -74.53
N LEU A 36 2.31 22.45 -75.00
CA LEU A 36 1.22 21.94 -74.16
C LEU A 36 1.55 20.58 -73.56
N GLY A 37 2.13 19.66 -74.35
CA GLY A 37 2.57 18.36 -73.87
C GLY A 37 3.63 18.49 -72.78
N LYS A 38 4.59 19.41 -72.95
CA LYS A 38 5.59 19.74 -71.93
C LYS A 38 4.94 20.29 -70.65
N THR A 39 4.03 21.25 -70.75
CA THR A 39 3.32 21.78 -69.58
C THR A 39 2.48 20.73 -68.86
N LEU A 40 1.83 19.83 -69.60
CA LEU A 40 1.07 18.72 -69.01
C LEU A 40 1.98 17.73 -68.29
N LEU A 41 3.14 17.39 -68.87
CA LEU A 41 4.13 16.54 -68.22
C LEU A 41 4.74 17.19 -66.98
N GLU A 42 5.05 18.49 -67.04
CA GLU A 42 5.53 19.26 -65.89
C GLU A 42 4.49 19.25 -64.76
N ARG A 43 3.22 19.54 -65.08
CA ARG A 43 2.13 19.50 -64.09
C ARG A 43 1.90 18.09 -63.55
N ASN A 44 2.00 17.06 -64.37
CA ASN A 44 1.86 15.68 -63.94
C ASN A 44 3.00 15.31 -62.97
N LYS A 45 4.23 15.69 -63.29
CA LYS A 45 5.39 15.52 -62.41
C LYS A 45 5.24 16.27 -61.08
N GLU A 46 4.75 17.51 -61.10
CA GLU A 46 4.48 18.27 -59.86
C GLU A 46 3.42 17.57 -58.98
N LEU A 47 2.40 16.96 -59.60
CA LEU A 47 1.39 16.18 -58.88
C LEU A 47 1.98 14.89 -58.30
N GLU A 48 2.82 14.19 -59.06
CA GLU A 48 3.56 13.02 -58.59
C GLU A 48 4.47 13.37 -57.41
N ASP A 49 5.24 14.45 -57.54
CA ASP A 49 6.11 14.95 -56.46
C ASP A 49 5.25 15.31 -55.24
N SER A 50 4.15 16.06 -55.41
CA SER A 50 3.24 16.41 -54.31
C SER A 50 2.63 15.17 -53.63
N LEU A 51 2.29 14.13 -54.40
CA LEU A 51 1.77 12.87 -53.87
C LEU A 51 2.85 12.14 -53.06
N GLN A 52 4.08 12.06 -53.58
CA GLN A 52 5.21 11.46 -52.87
C GLN A 52 5.51 12.19 -51.56
N HIS A 53 5.50 13.53 -51.56
CA HIS A 53 5.66 14.32 -50.34
C HIS A 53 4.54 14.02 -49.33
N MET A 54 3.29 13.86 -49.79
CA MET A 54 2.17 13.49 -48.93
C MET A 54 2.33 12.07 -48.36
N TYR A 55 2.83 11.10 -49.13
CA TYR A 55 3.15 9.76 -48.63
C TYR A 55 4.23 9.79 -47.55
N ILE A 56 5.34 10.50 -47.77
CA ILE A 56 6.42 10.62 -46.77
C ILE A 56 5.89 11.25 -45.47
N ASN A 57 5.13 12.34 -45.58
CA ASN A 57 4.54 12.98 -44.40
C ASN A 57 3.54 12.06 -43.68
N ASN A 58 2.79 11.23 -44.42
CA ASN A 58 1.90 10.25 -43.81
C ASN A 58 2.69 9.16 -43.06
N GLU A 59 3.80 8.67 -43.59
CA GLU A 59 4.68 7.73 -42.91
C GLU A 59 5.27 8.33 -41.62
N GLU A 60 5.72 9.59 -41.66
CA GLU A 60 6.21 10.31 -40.48
C GLU A 60 5.13 10.43 -39.40
N GLN A 61 3.89 10.76 -39.79
CA GLN A 61 2.75 10.83 -38.87
C GLN A 61 2.43 9.46 -38.26
N VAL A 62 2.53 8.37 -39.03
CA VAL A 62 2.35 7.01 -38.50
C VAL A 62 3.42 6.70 -37.46
N HIS A 63 4.68 7.03 -37.72
CA HIS A 63 5.76 6.86 -36.75
C HIS A 63 5.58 7.70 -35.48
N GLU A 64 5.06 8.93 -35.59
CA GLU A 64 4.72 9.76 -34.44
C GLU A 64 3.61 9.12 -33.60
N ILE A 65 2.54 8.65 -34.24
CA ILE A 65 1.44 7.95 -33.56
C ILE A 65 1.96 6.70 -32.83
N GLU A 66 2.84 5.93 -33.46
CA GLU A 66 3.46 4.75 -32.83
C GLU A 66 4.31 5.14 -31.61
N HIS A 67 5.08 6.21 -31.70
CA HIS A 67 5.89 6.68 -30.58
C HIS A 67 5.03 7.15 -29.41
N LEU A 68 4.00 7.97 -29.69
CA LEU A 68 3.03 8.40 -28.68
C LEU A 68 2.28 7.21 -28.07
N SER A 69 1.93 6.21 -28.88
CA SER A 69 1.29 4.99 -28.39
C SER A 69 2.20 4.20 -27.45
N LYS A 70 3.49 4.06 -27.78
CA LYS A 70 4.49 3.44 -26.89
C LYS A 70 4.63 4.22 -25.58
N GLN A 71 4.66 5.56 -25.65
CA GLN A 71 4.69 6.39 -24.44
C GLN A 71 3.44 6.19 -23.57
N LEU A 72 2.25 6.14 -24.17
CA LEU A 72 1.01 5.84 -23.44
C LEU A 72 1.03 4.46 -22.80
N GLU A 73 1.57 3.45 -23.48
CA GLU A 73 1.69 2.11 -22.92
C GLU A 73 2.62 2.09 -21.70
N THR A 74 3.79 2.73 -21.78
CA THR A 74 4.68 2.85 -20.61
C THR A 74 4.04 3.59 -19.44
N LEU A 75 3.18 4.59 -19.71
CA LEU A 75 2.42 5.28 -18.67
C LEU A 75 1.33 4.38 -18.06
N ARG A 76 0.70 3.50 -18.85
CA ARG A 76 -0.24 2.50 -18.35
C ARG A 76 0.47 1.48 -17.46
N ASP A 77 1.61 0.95 -17.90
CA ASP A 77 2.43 0.02 -17.12
C ASP A 77 2.85 0.63 -15.77
N MET A 78 3.32 1.88 -15.79
CA MET A 78 3.68 2.61 -14.57
C MET A 78 2.47 2.80 -13.65
N ASN A 79 1.31 3.15 -14.20
CA ASN A 79 0.09 3.30 -13.41
C ASN A 79 -0.38 1.96 -12.81
N GLU A 80 -0.24 0.85 -13.53
CA GLU A 80 -0.52 -0.49 -13.02
C GLU A 80 0.47 -0.88 -11.90
N GLN A 81 1.75 -0.55 -12.06
CA GLN A 81 2.75 -0.73 -11.00
C GLN A 81 2.41 0.12 -9.77
N HIS A 82 1.97 1.37 -9.95
CA HIS A 82 1.51 2.20 -8.84
C HIS A 82 0.31 1.57 -8.12
N ALA A 83 -0.69 1.06 -8.85
CA ALA A 83 -1.82 0.35 -8.28
C ALA A 83 -1.38 -0.86 -7.43
N LYS A 84 -0.46 -1.69 -7.94
CA LYS A 84 0.10 -2.83 -7.20
C LYS A 84 0.83 -2.41 -5.92
N VAL A 85 1.59 -1.31 -5.97
CA VAL A 85 2.28 -0.78 -4.77
C VAL A 85 1.28 -0.26 -3.74
N TYR A 86 0.21 0.40 -4.17
CA TYR A 86 -0.85 0.84 -3.26
C TYR A 86 -1.58 -0.35 -2.62
N GLU A 87 -1.90 -1.38 -3.39
CA GLU A 87 -2.49 -2.62 -2.86
C GLU A 87 -1.57 -3.30 -1.83
N GLN A 88 -0.27 -3.36 -2.11
CA GLN A 88 0.71 -3.92 -1.18
C GLN A 88 0.83 -3.08 0.09
N LEU A 89 0.86 -1.75 -0.03
CA LEU A 89 0.89 -0.85 1.12
C LEU A 89 -0.36 -1.04 1.99
N ASP A 90 -1.53 -1.14 1.37
CA ASP A 90 -2.80 -1.42 2.03
C ASP A 90 -2.79 -2.75 2.79
N VAL A 91 -2.25 -3.82 2.20
CA VAL A 91 -2.11 -5.12 2.88
C VAL A 91 -1.19 -5.00 4.09
N THR A 92 0.00 -4.41 3.91
CA THR A 92 0.95 -4.25 5.01
C THR A 92 0.43 -3.34 6.13
N ALA A 93 -0.31 -2.28 5.81
CA ALA A 93 -0.93 -1.42 6.81
C ALA A 93 -1.94 -2.19 7.66
N ARG A 94 -2.82 -2.99 7.04
CA ARG A 94 -3.77 -3.85 7.76
C ARG A 94 -3.07 -4.90 8.63
N GLU A 95 -2.00 -5.53 8.12
CA GLU A 95 -1.20 -6.47 8.91
C GLU A 95 -0.56 -5.80 10.14
N LEU A 96 -0.07 -4.57 9.99
CA LEU A 96 0.47 -3.78 11.09
C LEU A 96 -0.61 -3.38 12.10
N GLU A 97 -1.80 -3.02 11.66
CA GLU A 97 -2.95 -2.73 12.54
C GLU A 97 -3.32 -3.97 13.37
N ILE A 98 -3.48 -5.13 12.73
CA ILE A 98 -3.82 -6.39 13.40
C ILE A 98 -2.74 -6.79 14.41
N THR A 99 -1.47 -6.68 14.04
CA THR A 99 -0.37 -7.02 14.97
C THR A 99 -0.28 -6.04 16.13
N ASN A 100 -0.55 -4.75 15.91
CA ASN A 100 -0.61 -3.75 16.97
C ASN A 100 -1.75 -4.04 17.95
N GLU A 101 -2.97 -4.27 17.46
CA GLU A 101 -4.12 -4.66 18.29
C GLU A 101 -3.81 -5.90 19.13
N LYS A 102 -3.20 -6.92 18.53
CA LYS A 102 -2.77 -8.13 19.24
C LYS A 102 -1.78 -7.81 20.36
N LEU A 103 -0.74 -7.01 20.08
CA LEU A 103 0.25 -6.60 21.09
C LEU A 103 -0.39 -5.77 22.21
N VAL A 104 -1.34 -4.91 21.91
CA VAL A 104 -2.10 -4.14 22.91
C VAL A 104 -2.90 -5.07 23.81
N LEU A 105 -3.59 -6.07 23.24
CA LEU A 105 -4.31 -7.08 24.01
C LEU A 105 -3.37 -7.89 24.90
N GLU A 106 -2.25 -8.37 24.36
CA GLU A 106 -1.23 -9.10 25.13
C GLU A 106 -0.67 -8.23 26.26
N SER A 107 -0.32 -6.97 25.98
CA SER A 107 0.11 -5.99 26.99
C SER A 107 -0.92 -5.80 28.10
N LYS A 108 -2.20 -5.65 27.75
CA LYS A 108 -3.29 -5.55 28.72
C LYS A 108 -3.41 -6.80 29.60
N THR A 109 -3.29 -7.99 29.02
CA THR A 109 -3.32 -9.25 29.79
C THR A 109 -2.12 -9.39 30.72
N ALA A 110 -0.92 -8.98 30.28
CA ALA A 110 0.28 -8.95 31.08
C ALA A 110 0.16 -7.95 32.23
N GLN A 111 -0.37 -6.75 31.97
CA GLN A 111 -0.64 -5.74 33.00
C GLN A 111 -1.60 -6.27 34.06
N GLN A 112 -2.72 -6.89 33.67
CA GLN A 112 -3.63 -7.50 34.63
C GLN A 112 -2.98 -8.61 35.47
N LYS A 113 -2.00 -9.34 34.91
CA LYS A 113 -1.24 -10.35 35.67
C LYS A 113 -0.29 -9.68 36.66
N ILE A 114 0.38 -8.60 36.27
CA ILE A 114 1.21 -7.78 37.15
C ILE A 114 0.34 -7.25 38.29
N ASP A 115 -0.79 -6.62 38.00
CA ASP A 115 -1.68 -6.04 39.03
C ASP A 115 -2.14 -7.09 40.05
N ARG A 116 -2.50 -8.31 39.59
CA ARG A 116 -2.85 -9.42 40.49
C ARG A 116 -1.68 -9.83 41.39
N LEU A 117 -0.47 -9.96 40.83
CA LEU A 117 0.72 -10.32 41.61
C LEU A 117 1.10 -9.20 42.58
N THR A 118 1.05 -7.94 42.16
CA THR A 118 1.28 -6.77 43.00
C THR A 118 0.30 -6.74 44.17
N GLY A 119 -1.00 -6.98 43.94
CA GLY A 119 -1.98 -7.08 45.02
C GLY A 119 -1.70 -8.21 46.01
N THR A 120 -1.22 -9.37 45.55
CA THR A 120 -0.77 -10.44 46.46
C THR A 120 0.47 -10.07 47.25
N MET A 121 1.42 -9.36 46.63
CA MET A 121 2.63 -8.88 47.28
C MET A 121 2.31 -7.85 48.36
N GLU A 122 1.44 -6.89 48.08
CA GLU A 122 0.97 -5.89 49.05
C GLU A 122 0.25 -6.55 50.24
N SER A 123 -0.58 -7.57 49.98
CA SER A 123 -1.25 -8.33 51.03
C SER A 123 -0.24 -9.07 51.93
N LEU A 124 0.77 -9.70 51.33
CA LEU A 124 1.85 -10.35 52.07
C LEU A 124 2.71 -9.34 52.84
N GLN A 125 3.00 -8.18 52.24
CA GLN A 125 3.74 -7.11 52.90
C GLN A 125 2.98 -6.61 54.13
N GLY A 126 1.67 -6.39 54.01
CA GLY A 126 0.83 -6.01 55.16
C GLY A 126 0.84 -7.05 56.29
N LEU A 127 0.87 -8.35 55.95
CA LEU A 127 1.04 -9.42 56.95
C LEU A 127 2.41 -9.34 57.63
N VAL A 128 3.49 -9.14 56.87
CA VAL A 128 4.85 -8.98 57.41
C VAL A 128 4.94 -7.76 58.32
N ASP A 129 4.37 -6.63 57.92
CA ASP A 129 4.37 -5.40 58.71
C ASP A 129 3.60 -5.60 60.02
N SER A 130 2.45 -6.28 59.98
CA SER A 130 1.66 -6.61 61.19
C SER A 130 2.41 -7.54 62.15
N LEU A 131 3.13 -8.54 61.62
CA LEU A 131 3.96 -9.44 62.42
C LEU A 131 5.15 -8.69 63.01
N THR A 132 5.76 -7.79 62.25
CA THR A 132 6.88 -6.96 62.68
C THR A 132 6.45 -6.04 63.83
N ALA A 133 5.31 -5.36 63.68
CA ALA A 133 4.73 -4.53 64.74
C ALA A 133 4.47 -5.33 66.02
N ARG A 134 3.89 -6.54 65.92
CA ARG A 134 3.65 -7.40 67.09
C ARG A 134 4.94 -7.88 67.75
N VAL A 135 6.00 -8.14 66.98
CA VAL A 135 7.32 -8.49 67.52
C VAL A 135 7.96 -7.28 68.21
N GLU A 136 7.81 -6.08 67.67
CA GLU A 136 8.28 -4.84 68.29
C GLU A 136 7.53 -4.56 69.60
N GLU A 137 6.20 -4.72 69.64
CA GLU A 137 5.41 -4.61 70.87
C GLU A 137 5.90 -5.57 71.95
N LEU A 138 6.15 -6.85 71.59
CA LEU A 138 6.70 -7.83 72.52
C LEU A 138 8.12 -7.46 73.00
N ARG A 139 8.96 -6.89 72.12
CA ARG A 139 10.29 -6.36 72.50
C ARG A 139 10.17 -5.19 73.48
N MET A 140 9.27 -4.24 73.23
CA MET A 140 9.03 -3.11 74.13
C MET A 140 8.54 -3.56 75.51
N LEU A 141 7.63 -4.56 75.56
CA LEU A 141 7.17 -5.15 76.81
C LEU A 141 8.30 -5.85 77.57
N GLU A 142 9.17 -6.56 76.85
CA GLU A 142 10.34 -7.21 77.45
C GLU A 142 11.36 -6.20 77.99
N GLU A 143 11.63 -5.10 77.26
CA GLU A 143 12.49 -4.03 77.73
C GLU A 143 11.95 -3.37 79.01
N LEU A 144 10.64 -3.14 79.08
CA LEU A 144 9.96 -2.65 80.28
C LEU A 144 10.07 -3.65 81.45
N ARG A 145 9.93 -4.95 81.18
CA ARG A 145 10.12 -6.02 82.18
C ARG A 145 11.53 -5.98 82.75
N VAL A 146 12.55 -5.95 81.88
CA VAL A 146 13.97 -5.85 82.28
C VAL A 146 14.26 -4.55 83.03
N HIS A 147 13.66 -3.42 82.64
CA HIS A 147 13.82 -2.15 83.37
C HIS A 147 13.18 -2.18 84.76
N ARG A 148 12.00 -2.79 84.90
CA ARG A 148 11.35 -3.01 86.19
C ARG A 148 12.21 -3.91 87.07
N GLU A 149 12.68 -5.01 86.52
CA GLU A 149 13.56 -5.96 87.21
C GLU A 149 14.87 -5.29 87.64
N LYS A 150 15.53 -4.48 86.79
CA LYS A 150 16.72 -3.70 87.17
C LYS A 150 16.45 -2.67 88.26
N LYS A 151 15.31 -1.98 88.22
CA LYS A 151 14.88 -1.03 89.27
C LYS A 151 14.53 -1.75 90.57
N GLU A 152 13.96 -2.95 90.49
CA GLU A 152 13.66 -3.81 91.63
C GLU A 152 14.91 -4.38 92.26
N HIS A 153 15.83 -4.95 91.47
CA HIS A 153 17.15 -5.40 91.92
C HIS A 153 17.94 -4.28 92.61
N ARG A 154 17.87 -3.04 92.09
CA ARG A 154 18.45 -1.86 92.76
C ARG A 154 17.78 -1.51 94.10
N LYS A 155 16.52 -1.89 94.32
CA LYS A 155 15.77 -1.68 95.58
C LYS A 155 15.95 -2.85 96.57
N THR A 156 16.06 -4.08 96.08
CA THR A 156 16.25 -5.29 96.90
C THR A 156 17.70 -5.46 97.36
N ILE A 157 18.68 -4.79 96.73
CA ILE A 157 20.03 -4.65 97.31
C ILE A 157 20.03 -3.78 98.59
N HIS A 158 19.01 -2.93 98.80
CA HIS A 158 18.90 -2.05 99.98
C HIS A 158 17.64 -2.27 100.86
N SER A 159 16.87 -3.34 100.66
CA SER A 159 15.79 -3.69 101.59
C SER A 159 15.48 -5.19 101.59
N PHE A 160 15.33 -5.74 102.81
CA PHE A 160 15.05 -7.15 103.07
C PHE A 160 13.74 -7.64 102.43
N PRO A 161 13.67 -8.87 101.90
CA PRO A 161 12.44 -9.44 101.34
C PRO A 161 11.51 -9.85 102.49
N CYS A 162 10.45 -9.07 102.72
CA CYS A 162 9.40 -9.41 103.68
C CYS A 162 8.04 -9.07 103.08
N LEU A 163 7.30 -10.13 102.73
CA LEU A 163 5.84 -10.21 102.76
C LEU A 163 5.08 -9.12 102.00
N LYS A 164 5.17 -9.13 100.66
CA LYS A 164 4.19 -8.45 99.80
C LYS A 164 3.67 -9.31 98.65
N GLU A 165 3.65 -10.63 98.83
CA GLU A 165 3.09 -11.58 97.86
C GLU A 165 1.78 -12.26 98.32
N LEU A 166 1.21 -11.87 99.47
CA LEU A 166 -0.05 -12.45 99.98
C LEU A 166 -1.27 -11.52 99.95
N CYS A 167 -1.19 -10.33 99.35
CA CYS A 167 -2.32 -9.39 99.31
C CYS A 167 -2.74 -8.91 97.91
N SER A 168 -2.27 -9.55 96.84
CA SER A 168 -2.75 -9.25 95.48
C SER A 168 -3.30 -10.52 94.82
N ALA A 169 -4.21 -11.20 95.51
CA ALA A 169 -5.14 -12.10 94.84
C ALA A 169 -6.05 -11.24 93.95
N PRO A 170 -6.21 -11.56 92.65
CA PRO A 170 -7.33 -11.00 91.90
C PRO A 170 -8.58 -11.56 92.57
N ARG A 171 -9.43 -10.66 93.08
CA ARG A 171 -10.76 -11.03 93.53
C ARG A 171 -11.45 -11.72 92.35
N TYR A 172 -11.80 -12.98 92.53
CA TYR A 172 -12.80 -13.65 91.73
C TYR A 172 -14.12 -12.95 92.06
N GLU A 173 -14.42 -11.86 91.36
CA GLU A 173 -15.74 -11.25 91.36
C GLU A 173 -16.64 -12.19 90.56
N ASP A 174 -17.41 -12.96 91.31
CA ASP A 174 -18.60 -13.66 90.83
C ASP A 174 -19.49 -12.62 90.12
N GLY A 175 -19.70 -12.84 88.82
CA GLY A 175 -20.39 -11.91 87.91
C GLY A 175 -21.89 -11.84 88.13
N PHE A 176 -22.30 -11.52 89.36
CA PHE A 176 -23.68 -11.17 89.71
C PHE A 176 -23.72 -9.72 90.22
N LEU A 177 -23.22 -8.79 89.40
CA LEU A 177 -23.58 -7.38 89.53
C LEU A 177 -24.88 -7.14 88.76
N LEU A 178 -25.93 -6.98 89.54
CA LEU A 178 -27.18 -6.35 89.19
C LEU A 178 -26.92 -5.19 88.22
N ALA A 179 -27.36 -5.38 86.98
CA ALA A 179 -27.25 -4.42 85.90
C ALA A 179 -27.69 -3.03 86.37
N ASN A 180 -26.72 -2.12 86.47
CA ASN A 180 -27.00 -0.70 86.41
C ASN A 180 -27.29 -0.41 84.92
N PRO A 181 -28.50 -0.01 84.53
CA PRO A 181 -28.99 -0.11 83.14
C PRO A 181 -28.43 0.95 82.17
N GLY A 182 -27.18 1.38 82.33
CA GLY A 182 -26.62 2.46 81.50
C GLY A 182 -25.12 2.42 81.21
N SER A 183 -24.37 1.41 81.66
CA SER A 183 -22.89 1.43 81.55
C SER A 183 -22.26 0.24 80.83
N VAL A 184 -22.95 -0.89 80.67
CA VAL A 184 -22.41 -2.07 79.98
C VAL A 184 -22.79 -2.05 78.48
N ASP A 185 -23.93 -1.45 78.15
CA ASP A 185 -24.43 -1.35 76.77
C ASP A 185 -23.60 -0.41 75.87
N LEU A 186 -22.82 0.53 76.40
CA LEU A 186 -22.06 1.46 75.54
C LEU A 186 -20.75 0.84 75.00
N VAL A 187 -20.13 -0.07 75.74
CA VAL A 187 -18.80 -0.62 75.37
C VAL A 187 -18.90 -1.83 74.45
N GLU A 188 -19.92 -2.68 74.60
CA GLU A 188 -20.18 -3.78 73.64
C GLU A 188 -20.87 -3.29 72.36
N ARG A 189 -21.59 -2.17 72.42
CA ARG A 189 -22.29 -1.61 71.25
C ARG A 189 -21.37 -0.81 70.33
N GLN A 190 -20.34 -0.15 70.86
CA GLN A 190 -19.32 0.55 70.07
C GLN A 190 -18.63 -0.31 68.98
N PRO A 191 -18.08 -1.51 69.26
CA PRO A 191 -17.42 -2.33 68.23
C PRO A 191 -18.41 -2.87 67.19
N MET A 192 -19.64 -3.19 67.59
CA MET A 192 -20.71 -3.61 66.68
C MET A 192 -21.23 -2.45 65.83
N ASP A 193 -21.26 -1.23 66.36
CA ASP A 193 -21.64 -0.02 65.63
C ASP A 193 -20.56 0.34 64.58
N GLU A 194 -19.28 0.24 64.94
CA GLU A 194 -18.14 0.39 64.01
C GLU A 194 -18.17 -0.67 62.89
N GLU A 195 -18.47 -1.93 63.23
CA GLU A 195 -18.62 -2.99 62.23
C GLU A 195 -19.82 -2.70 61.31
N ASN A 196 -20.95 -2.23 61.86
CA ASN A 196 -22.11 -1.81 61.06
C ASN A 196 -21.81 -0.59 60.18
N GLU A 197 -20.98 0.35 60.62
CA GLU A 197 -20.51 1.46 59.79
C GLU A 197 -19.63 0.96 58.65
N ARG A 198 -18.66 0.09 58.94
CA ARG A 198 -17.82 -0.54 57.90
C ARG A 198 -18.65 -1.34 56.91
N LEU A 199 -19.65 -2.10 57.36
CA LEU A 199 -20.56 -2.82 56.49
C LEU A 199 -21.42 -1.87 55.66
N ARG A 200 -21.88 -0.74 56.22
CA ARG A 200 -22.58 0.31 55.47
C ARG A 200 -21.69 0.95 54.41
N ASP A 201 -20.41 1.19 54.71
CA ASP A 201 -19.42 1.72 53.77
C ASP A 201 -19.11 0.71 52.65
N ILE A 202 -18.98 -0.58 52.99
CA ILE A 202 -18.81 -1.65 52.01
C ILE A 202 -20.06 -1.77 51.12
N VAL A 203 -21.26 -1.72 51.70
CA VAL A 203 -22.51 -1.77 50.91
C VAL A 203 -22.65 -0.54 50.00
N SER A 204 -22.30 0.65 50.48
CA SER A 204 -22.36 1.87 49.66
C SER A 204 -21.31 1.87 48.54
N SER A 205 -20.10 1.36 48.78
CA SER A 205 -19.06 1.18 47.75
C SER A 205 -19.42 0.08 46.75
N LEU A 206 -20.03 -1.02 47.19
CA LEU A 206 -20.56 -2.05 46.28
C LEU A 206 -21.71 -1.50 45.43
N HIS A 207 -22.60 -0.69 46.00
CA HIS A 207 -23.68 -0.04 45.25
C HIS A 207 -23.14 0.95 44.20
N SER A 208 -22.14 1.76 44.54
CA SER A 208 -21.51 2.68 43.58
C SER A 208 -20.74 1.93 42.49
N ALA A 209 -20.02 0.85 42.85
CA ALA A 209 -19.36 -0.04 41.89
C ALA A 209 -20.39 -0.68 40.94
N MET A 210 -21.49 -1.22 41.46
CA MET A 210 -22.57 -1.78 40.63
C MET A 210 -23.22 -0.72 39.72
N ALA A 211 -23.42 0.51 40.20
CA ALA A 211 -23.93 1.59 39.37
C ALA A 211 -22.96 1.95 38.24
N SER A 212 -21.64 1.99 38.53
CA SER A 212 -20.62 2.23 37.51
C SER A 212 -20.55 1.11 36.47
N GLU A 213 -20.66 -0.15 36.89
CA GLU A 213 -20.68 -1.31 36.00
C GLU A 213 -21.95 -1.34 35.15
N ARG A 214 -23.10 -0.96 35.70
CA ARG A 214 -24.34 -0.78 34.92
C ARG A 214 -24.18 0.31 33.86
N SER A 215 -23.63 1.46 34.22
CA SER A 215 -23.41 2.55 33.24
C SER A 215 -22.44 2.12 32.12
N LYS A 216 -21.37 1.38 32.44
CA LYS A 216 -20.44 0.84 31.44
C LYS A 216 -21.11 -0.22 30.56
N ARG A 217 -21.97 -1.06 31.14
CA ARG A 217 -22.75 -2.04 30.40
C ARG A 217 -23.69 -1.36 29.41
N GLU A 218 -24.43 -0.35 29.86
CA GLU A 218 -25.36 0.39 28.99
C GLU A 218 -24.61 1.18 27.91
N SER A 219 -23.42 1.73 28.17
CA SER A 219 -22.62 2.36 27.12
C SER A 219 -22.14 1.35 26.08
N ALA A 220 -21.65 0.19 26.52
CA ALA A 220 -21.27 -0.89 25.62
C ALA A 220 -22.46 -1.41 24.81
N GLU A 221 -23.64 -1.56 25.43
CA GLU A 221 -24.87 -1.96 24.73
C GLU A 221 -25.29 -0.92 23.67
N ARG A 222 -25.16 0.37 23.96
CA ARG A 222 -25.40 1.44 22.97
C ARG A 222 -24.41 1.41 21.81
N GLU A 223 -23.14 1.16 22.09
CA GLU A 223 -22.10 1.00 21.07
C GLU A 223 -22.38 -0.24 20.21
N CYS A 224 -22.73 -1.38 20.81
CA CYS A 224 -23.14 -2.58 20.08
C CYS A 224 -24.37 -2.32 19.20
N ALA A 225 -25.38 -1.62 19.72
CA ALA A 225 -26.58 -1.27 18.95
C ALA A 225 -26.25 -0.34 17.77
N ALA A 226 -25.36 0.63 17.94
CA ALA A 226 -24.91 1.51 16.86
C ALA A 226 -24.15 0.73 15.78
N VAL A 227 -23.25 -0.18 16.19
CA VAL A 227 -22.51 -1.05 15.26
C VAL A 227 -23.46 -1.96 14.47
N LEU A 228 -24.48 -2.53 15.10
CA LEU A 228 -25.50 -3.34 14.41
C LEU A 228 -26.25 -2.52 13.35
N GLN A 229 -26.61 -1.27 13.64
CA GLN A 229 -27.25 -0.38 12.65
C GLN A 229 -26.34 -0.08 11.46
N GLU A 230 -25.04 0.10 11.69
CA GLU A 230 -24.07 0.27 10.60
C GLU A 230 -23.92 -1.01 9.76
N PHE A 231 -23.93 -2.19 10.39
CA PHE A 231 -23.95 -3.46 9.67
C PHE A 231 -25.19 -3.59 8.78
N GLU A 232 -26.39 -3.30 9.30
CA GLU A 232 -27.64 -3.31 8.50
C GLU A 232 -27.57 -2.34 7.31
N ARG A 233 -27.00 -1.14 7.52
CA ARG A 233 -26.79 -0.15 6.45
C ARG A 233 -25.81 -0.63 5.39
N LEU A 234 -24.73 -1.31 5.80
CA LEU A 234 -23.75 -1.89 4.88
C LEU A 234 -24.34 -3.06 4.09
N GLU A 235 -25.14 -3.92 4.71
CA GLU A 235 -25.86 -5.00 4.04
C GLU A 235 -26.82 -4.45 2.97
N GLN A 236 -27.58 -3.40 3.28
CA GLN A 236 -28.44 -2.73 2.29
C GLN A 236 -27.66 -2.17 1.10
N ARG A 237 -26.48 -1.58 1.36
CA ARG A 237 -25.60 -1.08 0.29
C ARG A 237 -25.02 -2.22 -0.55
N LEU A 238 -24.68 -3.34 0.07
CA LEU A 238 -24.19 -4.53 -0.62
C LEU A 238 -25.26 -5.08 -1.55
N LEU A 239 -26.48 -5.28 -1.04
CA LEU A 239 -27.62 -5.74 -1.86
C LEU A 239 -27.88 -4.81 -3.05
N GLY A 240 -27.80 -3.49 -2.84
CA GLY A 240 -27.90 -2.52 -3.93
C GLY A 240 -26.78 -2.65 -4.96
N ALA A 241 -25.54 -2.88 -4.52
CA ALA A 241 -24.39 -3.08 -5.40
C ALA A 241 -24.47 -4.41 -6.18
N GLU A 242 -24.90 -5.50 -5.54
CA GLU A 242 -25.16 -6.79 -6.19
C GLU A 242 -26.23 -6.65 -7.28
N GLY A 243 -27.30 -5.90 -7.03
CA GLY A 243 -28.31 -5.59 -8.05
C GLY A 243 -27.72 -4.83 -9.25
N CYS A 244 -26.85 -3.85 -9.02
CA CYS A 244 -26.14 -3.16 -10.10
C CYS A 244 -25.20 -4.11 -10.87
N GLN A 245 -24.50 -5.02 -10.19
CA GLN A 245 -23.62 -6.00 -10.83
C GLN A 245 -24.41 -6.94 -11.75
N LEU A 246 -25.56 -7.44 -11.29
CA LEU A 246 -26.45 -8.26 -12.13
C LEU A 246 -26.91 -7.49 -13.37
N ARG A 247 -27.29 -6.22 -13.21
CA ARG A 247 -27.70 -5.39 -14.36
C ARG A 247 -26.57 -5.18 -15.36
N VAL A 248 -25.34 -5.02 -14.89
CA VAL A 248 -24.16 -4.92 -15.78
C VAL A 248 -23.94 -6.24 -16.53
N GLN A 249 -24.03 -7.39 -15.85
CA GLN A 249 -23.90 -8.71 -16.49
C GLN A 249 -24.98 -8.93 -17.57
N GLU A 250 -26.23 -8.53 -17.31
CA GLU A 250 -27.31 -8.57 -18.30
C GLU A 250 -26.96 -7.71 -19.53
N LEU A 251 -26.51 -6.46 -19.32
CA LEU A 251 -26.14 -5.56 -20.41
C LEU A 251 -24.92 -6.07 -21.20
N GLU A 252 -23.96 -6.71 -20.53
CA GLU A 252 -22.82 -7.35 -21.18
C GLU A 252 -23.27 -8.53 -22.05
N ALA A 253 -24.23 -9.34 -21.58
CA ALA A 253 -24.81 -10.42 -22.36
C ALA A 253 -25.58 -9.88 -23.59
N GLU A 254 -26.43 -8.87 -23.41
CA GLU A 254 -27.13 -8.19 -24.51
C GLU A 254 -26.14 -7.63 -25.54
N LEU A 255 -25.03 -7.04 -25.09
CA LEU A 255 -24.00 -6.51 -25.97
C LEU A 255 -23.30 -7.62 -26.76
N GLN A 256 -23.01 -8.75 -26.12
CA GLN A 256 -22.45 -9.93 -26.78
C GLN A 256 -23.40 -10.49 -27.85
N GLU A 257 -24.70 -10.61 -27.56
CA GLU A 257 -25.72 -11.02 -28.53
C GLU A 257 -25.77 -10.05 -29.73
N MET A 258 -25.77 -8.75 -29.49
CA MET A 258 -25.76 -7.73 -30.55
C MET A 258 -24.48 -7.79 -31.39
N GLN A 259 -23.33 -8.11 -30.79
CA GLN A 259 -22.09 -8.33 -31.53
C GLN A 259 -22.15 -9.60 -32.39
N GLN A 260 -22.72 -10.70 -31.87
CA GLN A 260 -22.92 -11.94 -32.64
C GLN A 260 -23.89 -11.72 -33.80
N LEU A 261 -24.97 -10.96 -33.60
CA LEU A 261 -25.90 -10.56 -34.66
C LEU A 261 -25.23 -9.69 -35.73
N ARG A 262 -24.34 -8.78 -35.33
CA ARG A 262 -23.54 -8.01 -36.31
C ARG A 262 -22.58 -8.89 -37.09
N LYS A 263 -21.91 -9.83 -36.43
CA LYS A 263 -20.98 -10.79 -37.08
C LYS A 263 -21.70 -11.71 -38.05
N SER A 264 -22.84 -12.28 -37.65
CA SER A 264 -23.68 -13.13 -38.52
C SER A 264 -24.30 -12.34 -39.68
N ARG A 265 -24.69 -11.08 -39.47
CA ARG A 265 -25.11 -10.21 -40.57
C ARG A 265 -23.96 -9.88 -41.52
N ALA A 266 -22.75 -9.68 -41.00
CA ALA A 266 -21.56 -9.46 -41.83
C ALA A 266 -21.22 -10.72 -42.64
N SER A 267 -21.26 -11.91 -42.03
CA SER A 267 -21.03 -13.17 -42.72
C SER A 267 -22.12 -13.46 -43.75
N LEU A 268 -23.39 -13.14 -43.48
CA LEU A 268 -24.48 -13.26 -44.47
C LEU A 268 -24.31 -12.30 -45.67
N ILE A 269 -23.69 -11.14 -45.47
CA ILE A 269 -23.36 -10.22 -46.57
C ILE A 269 -22.18 -10.75 -47.38
N GLU A 270 -21.19 -11.34 -46.71
CA GLU A 270 -20.02 -11.97 -47.34
C GLU A 270 -20.43 -13.21 -48.14
N ASP A 271 -21.23 -14.11 -47.55
CA ASP A 271 -21.84 -15.27 -48.21
C ASP A 271 -22.82 -14.84 -49.31
N GLY A 272 -23.59 -13.77 -49.12
CA GLY A 272 -24.50 -13.23 -50.15
C GLY A 272 -23.77 -12.61 -51.34
N LEU A 273 -22.56 -12.07 -51.12
CA LEU A 273 -21.65 -11.60 -52.18
C LEU A 273 -20.95 -12.78 -52.86
N GLU A 274 -20.53 -13.81 -52.12
CA GLU A 274 -19.95 -15.04 -52.70
C GLU A 274 -20.99 -15.84 -53.50
N THR A 275 -22.25 -15.87 -53.07
CA THR A 275 -23.35 -16.55 -53.78
C THR A 275 -23.73 -15.78 -55.06
N LEU A 276 -23.70 -14.44 -55.06
CA LEU A 276 -23.92 -13.62 -56.25
C LEU A 276 -22.73 -13.60 -57.23
N LEU A 277 -21.54 -13.95 -56.77
CA LEU A 277 -20.34 -14.09 -57.62
C LEU A 277 -20.12 -15.53 -58.11
N SER A 278 -20.75 -16.53 -57.48
CA SER A 278 -20.65 -17.95 -57.87
C SER A 278 -21.76 -18.44 -58.79
N ASP A 279 -22.95 -17.81 -58.78
CA ASP A 279 -24.05 -18.23 -59.66
C ASP A 279 -24.27 -17.26 -60.84
N GLY A 280 -23.55 -17.54 -61.93
CA GLY A 280 -23.97 -17.22 -63.29
C GLY A 280 -24.83 -18.36 -63.87
N PRO A 281 -25.83 -18.07 -64.71
CA PRO A 281 -27.09 -18.81 -64.75
C PRO A 281 -27.07 -20.01 -65.69
N GLU A 282 -27.46 -21.19 -65.18
CA GLU A 282 -28.05 -22.25 -66.01
C GLU A 282 -29.40 -22.70 -65.42
N MET A 283 -30.28 -23.05 -66.36
CA MET A 283 -31.73 -23.12 -66.27
C MET A 283 -32.32 -24.16 -65.30
N ASP A 284 -33.53 -23.85 -64.84
CA ASP A 284 -34.71 -24.70 -64.69
C ASP A 284 -34.55 -26.15 -64.20
N THR A 285 -35.17 -26.45 -63.07
CA THR A 285 -36.34 -27.36 -62.97
C THR A 285 -36.84 -27.49 -61.52
N PRO A 286 -38.16 -27.39 -61.26
CA PRO A 286 -38.75 -27.79 -59.99
C PRO A 286 -39.33 -29.20 -60.11
N GLU A 287 -39.00 -30.12 -59.21
CA GLU A 287 -39.87 -31.27 -58.94
C GLU A 287 -39.92 -31.61 -57.45
N ASP A 288 -41.18 -31.69 -56.99
CA ASP A 288 -41.68 -32.19 -55.72
C ASP A 288 -41.25 -33.64 -55.42
N GLY A 289 -41.32 -34.03 -54.14
CA GLY A 289 -41.71 -35.41 -53.82
C GLY A 289 -41.05 -36.08 -52.61
N THR A 290 -41.68 -35.93 -51.45
CA THR A 290 -42.13 -37.00 -50.53
C THR A 290 -41.20 -38.21 -50.24
N GLY A 291 -40.96 -38.49 -48.95
CA GLY A 291 -40.59 -39.86 -48.54
C GLY A 291 -40.09 -40.01 -47.10
N LEU A 292 -41.00 -40.30 -46.18
CA LEU A 292 -40.70 -41.02 -44.93
C LEU A 292 -40.28 -42.46 -45.27
N ASP A 293 -39.27 -43.03 -44.60
CA ASP A 293 -39.43 -44.11 -43.59
C ASP A 293 -38.19 -45.02 -43.39
N GLN A 294 -38.01 -45.39 -42.10
CA GLN A 294 -37.42 -46.58 -41.44
C GLN A 294 -36.25 -47.43 -41.98
N GLY A 295 -35.41 -47.81 -40.99
CA GLY A 295 -34.66 -49.08 -40.89
C GLY A 295 -33.14 -48.91 -41.04
N GLY A 296 -32.24 -49.18 -40.09
CA GLY A 296 -32.29 -50.06 -38.91
C GLY A 296 -31.48 -51.34 -39.18
N GLU A 297 -30.23 -51.39 -38.71
CA GLU A 297 -29.41 -52.58 -38.37
C GLU A 297 -28.05 -52.06 -37.85
N GLY A 298 -27.73 -52.16 -36.56
CA GLY A 298 -26.96 -53.24 -35.93
C GLY A 298 -25.52 -52.74 -35.67
N ASP A 299 -24.85 -52.87 -34.53
CA ASP A 299 -25.01 -53.77 -33.40
C ASP A 299 -24.36 -53.16 -32.13
N ALA A 300 -24.92 -53.58 -30.99
CA ALA A 300 -24.46 -53.44 -29.61
C ALA A 300 -23.02 -53.97 -29.42
N GLY A 301 -22.23 -53.58 -28.43
CA GLY A 301 -22.48 -53.51 -26.98
C GLY A 301 -21.20 -54.02 -26.29
N GLY A 302 -20.91 -53.79 -25.02
CA GLY A 302 -21.62 -53.12 -23.96
C GLY A 302 -20.89 -53.32 -22.63
N ALA A 303 -21.30 -52.50 -21.66
CA ALA A 303 -21.32 -52.68 -20.19
C ALA A 303 -20.06 -53.21 -19.48
N GLY A 304 -19.50 -52.50 -18.50
CA GLY A 304 -20.12 -52.20 -17.20
C GLY A 304 -19.12 -52.72 -16.13
N GLN A 305 -19.09 -52.35 -14.85
CA GLN A 305 -19.92 -51.53 -13.99
C GLN A 305 -19.18 -51.49 -12.61
N GLN A 306 -19.53 -50.52 -11.75
CA GLN A 306 -19.47 -50.52 -10.26
C GLN A 306 -18.24 -49.96 -9.50
N GLY A 307 -18.55 -48.99 -8.62
CA GLY A 307 -18.15 -49.01 -7.20
C GLY A 307 -17.20 -47.89 -6.71
N GLY A 308 -17.69 -46.93 -5.91
CA GLY A 308 -16.89 -45.94 -5.12
C GLY A 308 -16.15 -46.56 -3.91
N PRO A 309 -15.68 -45.83 -2.85
CA PRO A 309 -15.83 -44.41 -2.49
C PRO A 309 -14.55 -43.69 -1.91
N VAL A 310 -14.66 -42.37 -1.67
CA VAL A 310 -13.99 -41.49 -0.65
C VAL A 310 -12.63 -41.90 -0.03
N ARG A 311 -11.63 -41.00 -0.11
CA ARG A 311 -10.71 -40.61 1.01
C ARG A 311 -9.92 -39.33 0.70
N LYS A 312 -9.91 -38.42 1.68
CA LYS A 312 -9.01 -37.25 1.81
C LYS A 312 -7.58 -37.72 2.12
N SER A 313 -6.53 -37.05 1.64
CA SER A 313 -5.25 -36.94 2.37
C SER A 313 -4.32 -35.88 1.76
N CYS A 314 -3.93 -34.91 2.57
CA CYS A 314 -2.75 -34.07 2.33
C CYS A 314 -1.48 -34.91 2.55
N SER A 315 -0.39 -34.64 1.82
CA SER A 315 0.93 -34.31 2.40
C SER A 315 2.01 -34.09 1.33
N ASP A 316 2.82 -33.10 1.67
CA ASP A 316 4.08 -32.63 1.11
C ASP A 316 5.20 -33.69 1.08
N THR A 317 6.21 -33.42 0.25
CA THR A 317 7.62 -33.91 0.29
C THR A 317 7.97 -35.23 -0.41
N ALA A 318 8.62 -35.13 -1.58
CA ALA A 318 9.93 -35.76 -1.85
C ALA A 318 10.47 -35.37 -3.24
N LEU A 319 11.53 -34.56 -3.25
CA LEU A 319 12.40 -34.33 -4.41
C LEU A 319 13.34 -35.53 -4.65
N ASN A 320 13.94 -35.56 -5.84
CA ASN A 320 15.10 -36.33 -6.27
C ASN A 320 14.91 -37.82 -6.58
N ALA A 321 14.52 -38.15 -7.82
CA ALA A 321 14.98 -39.38 -8.48
C ALA A 321 14.70 -39.42 -10.00
N ILE A 322 15.17 -38.46 -10.82
CA ILE A 322 15.44 -38.75 -12.24
C ILE A 322 16.70 -38.00 -12.70
N SER A 323 17.86 -38.52 -12.32
CA SER A 323 19.08 -38.34 -13.12
C SER A 323 19.00 -39.29 -14.32
N ALA A 324 19.22 -38.73 -15.51
CA ALA A 324 19.14 -39.39 -16.82
C ALA A 324 20.13 -40.57 -16.97
N PRO A 325 20.02 -41.39 -18.04
CA PRO A 325 20.71 -40.99 -19.27
C PRO A 325 20.04 -41.38 -20.60
N SER A 326 20.56 -40.74 -21.66
CA SER A 326 20.62 -41.20 -23.06
C SER A 326 19.51 -40.79 -24.03
N GLY A 327 19.88 -40.03 -25.06
CA GLY A 327 19.04 -39.69 -26.19
C GLY A 327 19.58 -38.52 -27.02
N ARG A 328 20.52 -38.83 -27.91
CA ARG A 328 21.36 -37.94 -28.72
C ARG A 328 20.61 -37.40 -29.97
N ARG A 329 20.99 -36.17 -30.39
CA ARG A 329 20.67 -35.41 -31.63
C ARG A 329 19.48 -34.44 -31.47
N GLN A 330 19.63 -33.13 -31.66
CA GLN A 330 20.24 -32.48 -32.82
C GLN A 330 20.81 -31.09 -32.44
N ALA A 331 22.04 -30.82 -32.87
CA ALA A 331 22.68 -29.52 -32.78
C ALA A 331 22.21 -28.62 -33.93
N GLY A 332 21.79 -27.41 -33.61
CA GLY A 332 21.57 -26.29 -34.51
C GLY A 332 22.11 -25.03 -33.85
N TYR A 333 22.93 -24.29 -34.59
CA TYR A 333 23.79 -23.21 -34.16
C TYR A 333 23.02 -22.00 -33.59
N SER A 334 23.46 -21.49 -32.44
CA SER A 334 23.31 -20.08 -32.04
C SER A 334 24.35 -19.76 -30.97
N LEU A 335 25.56 -19.42 -31.42
CA LEU A 335 26.52 -18.66 -30.63
C LEU A 335 26.03 -17.21 -30.55
N HIS A 336 26.18 -16.62 -29.36
CA HIS A 336 25.98 -15.22 -28.97
C HIS A 336 24.63 -14.82 -28.38
N ALA A 337 24.46 -15.06 -27.07
CA ALA A 337 24.30 -14.00 -26.06
C ALA A 337 24.33 -14.64 -24.66
N ASN A 338 25.18 -14.12 -23.79
CA ASN A 338 25.47 -14.67 -22.46
C ASN A 338 24.23 -14.68 -21.56
N GLY A 339 23.78 -15.87 -21.15
CA GLY A 339 22.72 -16.07 -20.16
C GLY A 339 22.46 -17.56 -19.96
N THR A 340 22.96 -18.09 -18.86
CA THR A 340 23.03 -19.50 -18.46
C THR A 340 21.66 -20.14 -18.26
N ARG A 341 20.98 -20.57 -19.33
CA ARG A 341 19.97 -21.63 -19.18
C ARG A 341 20.66 -22.96 -18.90
N LYS A 342 21.12 -23.14 -17.67
CA LYS A 342 21.50 -24.45 -17.13
C LYS A 342 20.19 -25.19 -16.89
N ARG A 343 19.91 -26.18 -17.74
CA ARG A 343 18.72 -27.03 -17.67
C ARG A 343 18.58 -27.59 -16.24
N GLY A 344 17.59 -27.10 -15.48
CA GLY A 344 17.34 -27.50 -14.09
C GLY A 344 17.41 -26.38 -13.03
N MET A 345 17.64 -25.12 -13.40
CA MET A 345 17.51 -23.99 -12.46
C MET A 345 16.05 -23.52 -12.37
N SER A 346 15.57 -23.24 -11.15
CA SER A 346 14.27 -22.59 -10.93
C SER A 346 14.28 -21.20 -11.57
N ILE A 347 13.17 -20.79 -12.18
CA ILE A 347 12.98 -19.48 -12.81
C ILE A 347 13.36 -18.35 -11.84
N LEU A 348 13.07 -18.51 -10.55
CA LEU A 348 13.43 -17.54 -9.52
C LEU A 348 14.95 -17.37 -9.38
N ARG A 349 15.71 -18.48 -9.43
CA ARG A 349 17.18 -18.44 -9.36
C ARG A 349 17.79 -17.84 -10.63
N GLU A 350 17.16 -18.03 -11.79
CA GLU A 350 17.58 -17.40 -13.04
C GLU A 350 17.35 -15.88 -12.99
N VAL A 351 16.18 -15.45 -12.48
CA VAL A 351 15.88 -14.03 -12.25
C VAL A 351 16.85 -13.44 -11.22
N ASP A 352 17.15 -14.16 -10.13
CA ASP A 352 18.13 -13.72 -9.13
C ASP A 352 19.53 -13.59 -9.75
N GLU A 353 19.99 -14.56 -10.54
CA GLU A 353 21.31 -14.50 -11.19
C GLU A 353 21.38 -13.36 -12.22
N GLN A 354 20.29 -13.11 -12.95
CA GLN A 354 20.17 -11.95 -13.83
C GLN A 354 20.16 -10.63 -13.06
N TYR A 355 19.48 -10.59 -11.91
CA TYR A 355 19.47 -9.42 -11.03
C TYR A 355 20.86 -9.11 -10.47
N HIS A 356 21.59 -10.12 -10.00
CA HIS A 356 22.96 -9.95 -9.50
C HIS A 356 23.92 -9.55 -10.62
N THR A 357 23.81 -10.15 -11.81
CA THR A 357 24.63 -9.76 -12.99
C THR A 357 24.33 -8.32 -13.43
N LEU A 358 23.07 -7.89 -13.34
CA LEU A 358 22.67 -6.52 -13.62
C LEU A 358 23.20 -5.57 -12.54
N LEU A 359 23.12 -5.96 -11.27
CA LEU A 359 23.67 -5.22 -10.14
C LEU A 359 25.17 -4.97 -10.32
N GLU A 360 25.94 -6.02 -10.65
CA GLU A 360 27.38 -5.92 -10.92
C GLU A 360 27.68 -4.97 -12.08
N LYS A 361 26.88 -4.97 -13.15
CA LYS A 361 27.03 -4.02 -14.27
C LYS A 361 26.72 -2.58 -13.86
N TYR A 362 25.71 -2.36 -13.02
CA TYR A 362 25.39 -1.04 -12.47
C TYR A 362 26.50 -0.56 -11.54
N GLU A 363 27.05 -1.42 -10.67
CA GLU A 363 28.19 -1.12 -9.83
C GLU A 363 29.45 -0.81 -10.65
N GLU A 364 29.69 -1.56 -11.74
CA GLU A 364 30.79 -1.30 -12.65
C GLU A 364 30.62 0.05 -13.39
N LEU A 365 29.38 0.40 -13.77
CA LEU A 365 29.07 1.68 -14.41
C LEU A 365 29.22 2.85 -13.43
N LEU A 366 28.73 2.71 -12.19
CA LEU A 366 28.95 3.67 -11.11
C LEU A 366 30.45 3.81 -10.80
N GLY A 367 31.20 2.70 -10.81
CA GLY A 367 32.65 2.70 -10.69
C GLY A 367 33.36 3.38 -11.86
N LYS A 368 32.82 3.28 -13.09
CA LYS A 368 33.32 4.03 -14.26
C LYS A 368 33.01 5.52 -14.15
N CYS A 369 31.83 5.92 -13.69
CA CYS A 369 31.50 7.32 -13.43
C CYS A 369 32.41 7.94 -12.36
N ARG A 370 32.66 7.22 -11.26
CA ARG A 370 33.57 7.67 -10.20
C ARG A 370 35.02 7.76 -10.69
N ARG A 371 35.50 6.77 -11.46
CA ARG A 371 36.83 6.82 -12.09
C ARG A 371 36.95 7.90 -13.17
N HIS A 372 35.86 8.23 -13.86
CA HIS A 372 35.83 9.32 -14.84
C HIS A 372 35.92 10.67 -14.15
N GLU A 373 35.20 10.87 -13.04
CA GLU A 373 35.32 12.04 -12.16
C GLU A 373 36.73 12.18 -11.59
N GLU A 374 37.32 11.10 -11.07
CA GLU A 374 38.72 11.07 -10.60
C GLU A 374 39.73 11.33 -11.73
N SER A 375 39.47 10.85 -12.96
CA SER A 375 40.33 11.10 -14.13
C SER A 375 40.22 12.55 -14.65
N LEU A 376 39.03 13.17 -14.56
CA LEU A 376 38.80 14.59 -14.83
C LEU A 376 39.49 15.46 -13.78
N CYS A 377 39.47 15.06 -12.50
CA CYS A 377 40.20 15.72 -11.41
C CYS A 377 41.73 15.64 -11.52
N HIS A 378 42.27 14.81 -12.43
CA HIS A 378 43.71 14.71 -12.69
C HIS A 378 44.16 15.38 -14.01
N ALA A 379 43.24 15.84 -14.86
CA ALA A 379 43.53 16.48 -16.15
C ALA A 379 43.44 18.01 -16.13
N GLU A 380 42.72 18.62 -15.18
CA GLU A 380 42.73 20.06 -14.96
C GLU A 380 43.85 20.46 -13.99
N VAL A 381 44.93 20.98 -14.58
CA VAL A 381 45.89 21.96 -14.06
C VAL A 381 46.15 21.91 -12.55
N GLN A 382 47.30 21.30 -12.24
CA GLN A 382 48.13 21.62 -11.08
C GLN A 382 48.22 23.15 -10.87
N THR A 383 47.57 23.65 -9.82
CA THR A 383 48.08 24.81 -9.08
C THR A 383 48.27 24.41 -7.62
N SER A 384 49.41 24.85 -7.08
CA SER A 384 50.03 24.44 -5.83
C SER A 384 49.23 24.78 -4.55
N ARG A 385 49.06 23.76 -3.68
CA ARG A 385 49.06 23.67 -2.18
C ARG A 385 48.94 24.93 -1.29
N PRO A 386 48.57 24.82 0.02
CA PRO A 386 48.48 23.61 0.88
C PRO A 386 47.10 23.41 1.57
N VAL A 387 46.64 22.16 1.72
CA VAL A 387 46.79 21.31 2.92
C VAL A 387 46.41 22.01 4.23
N SER A 388 45.19 21.71 4.69
CA SER A 388 44.90 21.34 6.09
C SER A 388 43.90 20.19 6.07
N ARG A 389 44.42 18.99 5.78
CA ARG A 389 43.95 17.76 6.44
C ARG A 389 44.75 17.70 7.73
N ASP A 390 44.16 17.38 8.88
CA ASP A 390 43.94 15.97 9.22
C ASP A 390 42.98 15.80 10.42
N PRO A 391 42.60 14.55 10.78
CA PRO A 391 41.23 14.15 10.99
C PRO A 391 41.07 13.59 12.42
N SER A 392 39.90 13.06 12.75
CA SER A 392 39.84 12.06 13.81
C SER A 392 38.70 11.10 13.52
N MET A 393 39.06 9.98 12.90
CA MET A 393 38.34 8.72 13.01
C MET A 393 38.53 8.20 14.44
N LYS A 394 37.45 7.77 15.10
CA LYS A 394 37.58 6.68 16.08
C LYS A 394 36.32 5.81 16.14
N GLU A 395 36.61 4.53 15.99
CA GLU A 395 35.75 3.36 15.98
C GLU A 395 35.04 3.08 17.31
N TYR A 396 33.91 2.38 17.18
CA TYR A 396 33.28 1.38 18.05
C TYR A 396 33.83 1.13 19.47
N SER A 397 32.94 1.16 20.49
CA SER A 397 32.86 0.09 21.51
C SER A 397 31.59 0.17 22.38
N MET A 398 31.08 -1.01 22.74
CA MET A 398 29.95 -1.36 23.61
C MET A 398 29.96 -0.76 25.05
N ILE A 399 28.75 -0.38 25.51
CA ILE A 399 28.05 -0.59 26.81
C ILE A 399 28.87 -1.37 27.88
N PRO A 400 28.92 -1.03 29.21
CA PRO A 400 27.74 -0.91 30.10
C PRO A 400 27.77 0.01 31.36
N VAL A 401 26.56 0.41 31.79
CA VAL A 401 25.98 0.39 33.16
C VAL A 401 26.75 1.03 34.35
N GLU A 402 26.08 2.05 34.94
CA GLU A 402 26.07 2.53 36.35
C GLU A 402 26.54 1.52 37.42
N PRO A 403 27.13 1.93 38.58
CA PRO A 403 26.31 2.63 39.59
C PRO A 403 27.02 3.54 40.64
N SER A 404 26.18 4.32 41.32
CA SER A 404 26.17 4.57 42.78
C SER A 404 26.86 5.80 43.42
N THR A 405 25.99 6.65 43.99
CA THR A 405 25.93 7.10 45.41
C THR A 405 26.59 8.40 45.91
N SER A 406 25.70 9.20 46.51
CA SER A 406 25.80 9.99 47.75
C SER A 406 26.25 11.46 47.70
N GLY A 407 25.48 12.31 48.41
CA GLY A 407 25.95 13.61 48.91
C GLY A 407 24.93 14.74 48.85
N ALA A 408 24.02 14.79 49.83
CA ALA A 408 23.01 15.83 50.03
C ALA A 408 23.60 17.24 50.28
N SER A 409 22.86 18.29 49.92
CA SER A 409 22.60 19.47 50.78
C SER A 409 21.55 20.40 50.15
N ALA A 410 20.65 20.85 51.02
CA ALA A 410 19.40 21.54 50.74
C ALA A 410 19.54 23.03 50.42
N ALA A 411 18.61 23.55 49.62
CA ALA A 411 18.14 24.93 49.75
C ALA A 411 16.65 25.03 49.33
N ILE A 412 15.89 25.53 50.29
CA ILE A 412 14.44 25.77 50.36
C ILE A 412 13.97 26.78 49.31
N ALA A 413 12.82 26.53 48.66
CA ALA A 413 11.60 27.37 48.73
C ALA A 413 10.72 27.31 47.46
N THR A 414 9.42 27.14 47.74
CA THR A 414 8.25 27.73 47.04
C THR A 414 7.82 27.20 45.66
N LEU A 415 6.69 26.47 45.70
CA LEU A 415 5.65 26.41 44.67
C LEU A 415 5.08 27.82 44.39
N PRO A 416 4.63 28.13 43.15
CA PRO A 416 3.18 28.16 42.92
C PRO A 416 2.71 27.79 41.47
N THR A 417 1.44 27.36 41.37
CA THR A 417 0.55 27.27 40.19
C THR A 417 0.12 28.67 39.68
N PRO A 418 -0.67 28.86 38.59
CA PRO A 418 -0.69 28.39 37.17
C PRO A 418 -0.46 29.58 36.17
N PRO A 419 -0.56 29.44 34.81
CA PRO A 419 0.11 30.34 33.88
C PRO A 419 -0.68 31.61 33.54
N GLN A 420 0.00 32.75 33.52
CA GLN A 420 -0.45 33.96 32.81
C GLN A 420 0.16 34.00 31.41
N THR A 421 -0.70 34.23 30.43
CA THR A 421 -0.39 34.56 29.03
C THR A 421 0.57 35.74 28.90
N PRO A 422 1.68 35.64 28.15
CA PRO A 422 2.44 36.80 27.70
C PRO A 422 2.11 37.12 26.23
N SER A 423 1.34 38.18 26.05
CA SER A 423 1.22 38.89 24.78
C SER A 423 2.37 39.91 24.71
N THR A 424 3.46 39.58 24.02
CA THR A 424 4.52 40.54 23.67
C THR A 424 5.04 40.28 22.25
N PRO A 425 5.25 41.33 21.42
CA PRO A 425 5.62 41.21 20.01
C PRO A 425 7.04 40.67 19.78
N GLU A 426 7.87 40.64 20.81
CA GLU A 426 9.27 40.19 20.74
C GLU A 426 9.41 38.66 20.58
N ALA A 427 8.45 37.89 21.13
CA ALA A 427 8.42 36.44 20.95
C ALA A 427 8.05 36.03 19.52
N LEU A 428 7.20 36.81 18.85
CA LEU A 428 6.84 36.60 17.44
C LEU A 428 8.01 36.88 16.50
N GLU A 429 8.84 37.88 16.80
CA GLU A 429 10.02 38.21 15.99
C GLU A 429 11.14 37.18 16.16
N GLY A 430 11.30 36.63 17.37
CA GLY A 430 12.19 35.50 17.65
C GLY A 430 11.77 34.23 16.91
N ILE A 431 10.47 33.90 16.93
CA ILE A 431 9.91 32.76 16.18
C ILE A 431 10.06 32.99 14.67
N SER A 432 9.83 34.20 14.16
CA SER A 432 10.00 34.53 12.74
C SER A 432 11.45 34.37 12.27
N ARG A 433 12.43 34.84 13.05
CA ARG A 433 13.86 34.62 12.74
C ARG A 433 14.24 33.15 12.78
N GLN A 434 13.69 32.40 13.73
CA GLN A 434 13.97 30.98 13.87
C GLN A 434 13.37 30.17 12.72
N VAL A 435 12.17 30.54 12.25
CA VAL A 435 11.54 29.98 11.05
C VAL A 435 12.35 30.31 9.79
N GLU A 436 12.81 31.55 9.62
CA GLU A 436 13.67 31.93 8.48
C GLU A 436 15.03 31.21 8.50
N GLN A 437 15.63 31.00 9.68
CA GLN A 437 16.90 30.29 9.82
C GLN A 437 16.74 28.78 9.55
N VAL A 438 15.58 28.20 9.86
CA VAL A 438 15.24 26.82 9.52
C VAL A 438 14.94 26.69 8.02
N ASP A 439 14.23 27.65 7.42
CA ASP A 439 13.94 27.66 5.97
C ASP A 439 15.22 27.85 5.13
N ARG A 440 16.19 28.65 5.61
CA ARG A 440 17.53 28.76 5.00
C ARG A 440 18.36 27.47 5.11
N ARG A 441 18.26 26.76 6.25
CA ARG A 441 18.96 25.47 6.44
C ARG A 441 18.33 24.35 5.61
N LEU A 442 17.02 24.40 5.42
CA LEU A 442 16.29 23.48 4.54
C LEU A 442 16.56 23.80 3.06
N SER A 443 16.62 25.07 2.66
CA SER A 443 16.90 25.44 1.26
C SER A 443 18.28 25.00 0.77
N GLN A 444 19.24 24.85 1.69
CA GLN A 444 20.59 24.38 1.34
C GLN A 444 20.66 22.87 1.05
N ASN A 445 19.60 22.11 1.37
CA ASN A 445 19.49 20.68 1.12
C ASN A 445 18.19 20.30 0.38
N THR A 446 17.47 21.27 -0.21
CA THR A 446 16.25 20.96 -0.97
C THR A 446 16.60 20.48 -2.38
N PRO A 447 16.01 19.38 -2.85
CA PRO A 447 16.14 18.95 -4.25
C PRO A 447 15.59 20.02 -5.20
N GLU A 448 16.26 20.19 -6.35
CA GLU A 448 16.07 21.29 -7.31
C GLU A 448 14.61 21.50 -7.75
N TYR A 449 13.80 20.44 -7.74
CA TYR A 449 12.38 20.53 -8.09
C TYR A 449 11.60 21.50 -7.19
N LYS A 450 11.93 21.63 -5.90
CA LYS A 450 11.25 22.58 -4.99
C LYS A 450 11.53 24.04 -5.35
N ALA A 451 12.74 24.35 -5.80
CA ALA A 451 13.09 25.69 -6.29
C ALA A 451 12.35 25.97 -7.61
N LEU A 452 12.29 24.98 -8.51
CA LEU A 452 11.56 25.06 -9.76
C LEU A 452 10.05 25.31 -9.53
N PHE A 453 9.44 24.60 -8.56
CA PHE A 453 8.03 24.81 -8.19
C PHE A 453 7.77 26.23 -7.66
N LYS A 454 8.66 26.75 -6.81
CA LYS A 454 8.55 28.15 -6.33
C LYS A 454 8.68 29.16 -7.48
N GLU A 455 9.57 28.90 -8.44
CA GLU A 455 9.72 29.76 -9.63
C GLU A 455 8.50 29.70 -10.55
N ILE A 456 8.01 28.49 -10.86
CA ILE A 456 6.82 28.27 -11.69
C ILE A 456 5.59 28.96 -11.06
N PHE A 457 5.39 28.79 -9.75
CA PHE A 457 4.27 29.42 -9.05
C PHE A 457 4.37 30.95 -9.03
N SER A 458 5.60 31.48 -8.87
CA SER A 458 5.86 32.92 -8.94
C SER A 458 5.60 33.48 -10.33
N ARG A 459 6.02 32.76 -11.39
CA ARG A 459 5.72 33.14 -12.78
C ARG A 459 4.22 33.08 -13.07
N LEU A 460 3.52 32.03 -12.65
CA LEU A 460 2.07 31.91 -12.80
C LEU A 460 1.32 33.04 -12.08
N GLN A 461 1.72 33.40 -10.85
CA GLN A 461 1.13 34.54 -10.15
C GLN A 461 1.41 35.87 -10.86
N LYS A 462 2.62 36.06 -11.41
CA LYS A 462 2.96 37.26 -12.18
C LYS A 462 2.09 37.35 -13.44
N THR A 463 1.99 36.27 -14.20
CA THR A 463 1.11 36.18 -15.38
C THR A 463 -0.35 36.44 -15.02
N LYS A 464 -0.85 35.92 -13.90
CA LYS A 464 -2.21 36.19 -13.42
C LYS A 464 -2.44 37.68 -13.14
N ARG A 465 -1.47 38.37 -12.52
CA ARG A 465 -1.55 39.82 -12.27
C ARG A 465 -1.50 40.62 -13.58
N ASP A 466 -0.65 40.25 -14.52
CA ASP A 466 -0.51 40.92 -15.82
C ASP A 466 -1.77 40.72 -16.71
N VAL A 467 -2.38 39.54 -16.68
CA VAL A 467 -3.67 39.27 -17.35
C VAL A 467 -4.80 40.08 -16.73
N ASN A 468 -4.84 40.21 -15.40
CA ASN A 468 -5.86 41.01 -14.73
C ASN A 468 -5.66 42.52 -14.97
N SER A 469 -4.41 43.00 -15.04
CA SER A 469 -4.10 44.40 -15.36
C SER A 469 -4.37 44.75 -16.82
N SER A 470 -4.13 43.83 -17.75
CA SER A 470 -4.45 44.03 -19.17
C SER A 470 -5.96 43.98 -19.44
N LYS A 471 -6.72 43.18 -18.69
CA LYS A 471 -8.19 43.20 -18.72
C LYS A 471 -8.78 44.52 -18.21
N SER A 472 -8.23 45.11 -17.15
CA SER A 472 -8.72 46.39 -16.61
C SER A 472 -8.37 47.61 -17.48
N ARG A 473 -7.34 47.52 -18.34
CA ARG A 473 -7.01 48.56 -19.34
C ARG A 473 -7.87 48.51 -20.61
N LYS A 474 -8.49 47.37 -20.92
CA LYS A 474 -9.37 47.22 -22.11
C LYS A 474 -10.82 47.64 -21.87
N THR A 475 -11.20 47.92 -20.62
CA THR A 475 -12.56 48.30 -20.21
C THR A 475 -12.67 49.79 -19.85
N LYS A 476 -11.82 50.65 -20.43
CA LYS A 476 -11.87 52.10 -20.18
C LYS A 476 -11.87 52.88 -21.49
#